data_AF-A0A5C7FEU9-F1
#
_entry.id   AF-A0A5C7FEU9-F1
#
_cell.length_a   1.000
_cell.length_b   1.000
_cell.length_c   1.000
_cell.angle_alpha   90.00
_cell.angle_beta   90.00
_cell.angle_gamma   90.00
#
_symmetry.space_group_name_H-M   'P 1'
#
loop_
_entity.id
_entity.type
_entity.pdbx_description
1 polymer ?
#
loop_
_entity_poly.entity_id
_entity_poly.type
_entity_poly.pdbx_seq_one_letter_code
_entity_poly.pdbx_strand_id
1 'polypeptide(L)'
;MKKIEAIIFSALLISLTGCWNSSSWTEEERETFRTKCESQIYFDTDPICFTGFTYEEVDTVIVLEKDSITTIDTIYIYTRQERSKYDKEDQKFWGSPDTEFNVNHSYEFYLESDTPYVLDNMEMIMWAQYTMAGEGWGCEMGNFTIDNEKFERQGNIYFKKRGFKYDWE
;
A
#
# COMPACT_ATOMS: atom_id res chain seq x y z
N MET A 1 -54.61 -4.95 42.66
CA MET A 1 -54.00 -3.98 41.72
C MET A 1 -52.82 -3.30 42.41
N LYS A 2 -51.72 -3.04 41.70
CA LYS A 2 -50.39 -2.62 42.19
C LYS A 2 -49.46 -3.79 42.59
N LYS A 3 -48.84 -4.44 41.59
CA LYS A 3 -47.56 -5.19 41.71
C LYS A 3 -47.08 -5.85 40.40
N ILE A 4 -47.64 -5.48 39.24
CA ILE A 4 -47.26 -6.07 37.93
C ILE A 4 -46.65 -5.02 36.98
N GLU A 5 -46.49 -3.76 37.41
CA GLU A 5 -45.92 -2.70 36.55
C GLU A 5 -44.40 -2.50 36.74
N ALA A 6 -43.79 -3.09 37.78
CA ALA A 6 -42.39 -2.84 38.10
C ALA A 6 -41.39 -3.75 37.35
N ILE A 7 -41.84 -4.86 36.73
CA ILE A 7 -40.92 -5.85 36.13
C ILE A 7 -40.66 -5.57 34.65
N ILE A 8 -41.56 -4.86 33.96
CA ILE A 8 -41.41 -4.56 32.53
C ILE A 8 -40.45 -3.38 32.29
N PHE A 9 -40.28 -2.50 33.28
CA PHE A 9 -39.38 -1.35 33.16
C PHE A 9 -37.89 -1.68 33.34
N SER A 10 -37.57 -2.82 33.97
CA SER A 10 -36.18 -3.25 34.21
C SER A 10 -35.58 -4.05 33.05
N ALA A 11 -36.41 -4.63 32.19
CA ALA A 11 -35.95 -5.39 31.02
C ALA A 11 -35.68 -4.52 29.79
N LEU A 12 -36.31 -3.33 29.70
CA LEU A 12 -36.13 -2.40 28.58
C LEU A 12 -34.91 -1.47 28.70
N LEU A 13 -34.29 -1.39 29.90
CA LEU A 13 -33.10 -0.57 30.15
C LEU A 13 -31.78 -1.33 29.93
N ILE A 14 -31.82 -2.66 29.80
CA ILE A 14 -30.62 -3.47 29.51
C ILE A 14 -30.35 -3.56 27.99
N SER A 15 -31.31 -3.17 27.15
CA SER A 15 -31.13 -3.09 25.69
C SER A 15 -30.49 -1.80 25.19
N LEU A 16 -30.08 -0.87 26.07
CA LEU A 16 -29.49 0.43 25.68
C LEU A 16 -28.01 0.60 26.06
N THR A 17 -27.36 -0.40 26.66
CA THR A 17 -25.93 -0.33 27.01
C THR A 17 -25.03 -1.27 26.18
N GLY A 18 -25.58 -1.92 25.14
CA GLY A 18 -24.85 -2.95 24.38
C GLY A 18 -24.47 -2.59 22.95
N CYS A 19 -25.01 -1.50 22.40
CA CYS A 19 -24.60 -0.99 21.10
C CYS A 19 -23.86 0.33 21.36
N TRP A 20 -22.68 0.50 20.75
CA TRP A 20 -21.75 1.65 20.84
C TRP A 20 -20.50 1.44 21.70
N ASN A 21 -20.04 0.20 21.91
CA ASN A 21 -18.59 0.02 21.96
C ASN A 21 -18.11 0.19 20.51
N SER A 22 -17.71 1.42 20.16
CA SER A 22 -16.94 1.64 18.95
C SER A 22 -15.76 0.68 18.99
N SER A 23 -15.59 -0.07 17.91
CA SER A 23 -14.48 -0.95 17.55
C SER A 23 -13.14 -0.19 17.42
N SER A 24 -12.88 0.75 18.33
CA SER A 24 -11.67 1.55 18.39
C SER A 24 -10.62 0.80 19.19
N TRP A 25 -9.42 0.67 18.61
CA TRP A 25 -8.28 0.06 19.26
C TRP A 25 -7.84 0.88 20.49
N THR A 26 -7.42 0.19 21.54
CA THR A 26 -6.70 0.77 22.68
C THR A 26 -5.30 1.20 22.26
N GLU A 27 -4.65 2.05 23.07
CA GLU A 27 -3.26 2.45 22.81
C GLU A 27 -2.29 1.26 22.88
N GLU A 28 -2.53 0.32 23.80
CA GLU A 28 -1.72 -0.90 23.94
C GLU A 28 -1.82 -1.79 22.69
N GLU A 29 -3.02 -1.96 22.13
CA GLU A 29 -3.22 -2.69 20.88
C GLU A 29 -2.52 -1.99 19.72
N ARG A 30 -2.61 -0.66 19.63
CA ARG A 30 -1.91 0.14 18.61
C ARG A 30 -0.40 -0.02 18.72
N GLU A 31 0.18 0.09 19.91
CA GLU A 31 1.62 -0.02 20.11
C GLU A 31 2.13 -1.43 19.81
N THR A 32 1.39 -2.45 20.24
CA THR A 32 1.71 -3.86 19.96
C THR A 32 1.72 -4.11 18.46
N PHE A 33 0.73 -3.60 17.73
CA PHE A 33 0.66 -3.77 16.29
C PHE A 33 1.71 -2.93 15.56
N ARG A 34 2.00 -1.71 16.01
CA ARG A 34 3.10 -0.91 15.48
C ARG A 34 4.43 -1.65 15.59
N THR A 35 4.77 -2.14 16.78
CA THR A 35 5.98 -2.93 17.02
C THR A 35 6.04 -4.16 16.11
N LYS A 36 4.92 -4.86 15.94
CA LYS A 36 4.83 -6.00 15.03
C LYS A 36 5.04 -5.58 13.57
N CYS A 37 4.44 -4.47 13.15
CA CYS A 37 4.54 -3.95 11.79
C CYS A 37 5.98 -3.53 11.46
N GLU A 38 6.61 -2.75 12.32
CA GLU A 38 7.99 -2.29 12.18
C GLU A 38 9.00 -3.45 12.20
N SER A 39 8.65 -4.60 12.78
CA SER A 39 9.48 -5.81 12.75
C SER A 39 9.37 -6.63 11.46
N GLN A 40 8.37 -6.36 10.61
CA GLN A 40 8.24 -7.03 9.33
C GLN A 40 9.33 -6.52 8.39
N ILE A 41 9.96 -7.45 7.68
CA ILE A 41 11.01 -7.11 6.71
C ILE A 41 10.63 -7.46 5.29
N TYR A 42 9.65 -8.35 5.09
CA TYR A 42 9.15 -8.71 3.77
C TYR A 42 7.77 -8.11 3.54
N PHE A 43 7.53 -7.67 2.30
CA PHE A 43 6.26 -7.09 1.89
C PHE A 43 5.91 -7.48 0.45
N ASP A 44 4.62 -7.59 0.22
CA ASP A 44 4.03 -7.75 -1.11
C ASP A 44 3.87 -6.37 -1.76
N THR A 45 4.17 -6.28 -3.05
CA THR A 45 4.14 -5.05 -3.85
C THR A 45 3.22 -5.19 -5.04
N ASP A 46 2.04 -5.74 -4.82
CA ASP A 46 1.04 -5.84 -5.86
C ASP A 46 -0.08 -4.80 -5.71
N PRO A 47 -0.30 -3.88 -6.69
CA PRO A 47 0.45 -3.69 -7.93
C PRO A 47 1.44 -2.51 -7.88
N ILE A 48 2.49 -2.60 -8.71
CA ILE A 48 3.39 -1.48 -9.04
C ILE A 48 2.82 -0.72 -10.24
N CYS A 49 2.85 0.61 -10.19
CA CYS A 49 2.40 1.48 -11.28
C CYS A 49 3.58 2.14 -12.00
N PHE A 50 3.52 2.21 -13.33
CA PHE A 50 4.46 2.91 -14.20
C PHE A 50 3.70 3.99 -14.98
N THR A 51 4.13 5.24 -14.87
CA THR A 51 3.41 6.41 -15.38
C THR A 51 4.28 7.23 -16.34
N GLY A 52 3.69 7.68 -17.45
CA GLY A 52 4.35 8.53 -18.44
C GLY A 52 5.25 7.79 -19.44
N PHE A 53 5.22 6.46 -19.43
CA PHE A 53 5.95 5.62 -20.39
C PHE A 53 5.07 5.25 -21.59
N THR A 54 5.68 4.81 -22.68
CA THR A 54 4.99 4.03 -23.72
C THR A 54 4.97 2.55 -23.33
N TYR A 55 4.06 1.75 -23.91
CA TYR A 55 3.99 0.34 -23.55
C TYR A 55 5.29 -0.39 -23.89
N GLU A 56 5.89 -0.10 -25.03
CA GLU A 56 7.14 -0.68 -25.49
C GLU A 56 8.30 -0.41 -24.52
N GLU A 57 8.34 0.77 -23.89
CA GLU A 57 9.40 1.11 -22.92
C GLU A 57 9.29 0.33 -21.60
N VAL A 58 8.13 -0.25 -21.30
CA VAL A 58 7.84 -0.89 -20.00
C VAL A 58 7.32 -2.30 -20.13
N ASP A 59 7.16 -2.90 -21.32
CA ASP A 59 6.39 -4.15 -21.47
C ASP A 59 6.88 -5.31 -20.58
N THR A 60 8.17 -5.26 -20.24
CA THR A 60 8.87 -6.12 -19.30
C THR A 60 9.79 -5.28 -18.41
N VAL A 61 9.75 -5.50 -17.10
CA VAL A 61 10.65 -4.86 -16.14
C VAL A 61 11.46 -5.93 -15.42
N ILE A 62 12.77 -5.86 -15.53
CA ILE A 62 13.68 -6.79 -14.86
C ILE A 62 14.08 -6.19 -13.51
N VAL A 63 13.92 -6.95 -12.44
CA VAL A 63 14.27 -6.49 -11.09
C VAL A 63 15.49 -7.24 -10.58
N LEU A 64 16.46 -6.48 -10.09
CA LEU A 64 17.65 -6.99 -9.42
C LEU A 64 17.71 -6.40 -8.01
N GLU A 65 18.26 -7.15 -7.07
CA GLU A 65 18.81 -6.53 -5.86
C GLU A 65 20.03 -5.69 -6.25
N LYS A 66 20.16 -4.49 -5.70
CA LYS A 66 21.25 -3.56 -6.02
C LYS A 66 22.61 -4.21 -5.77
N ASP A 67 23.56 -3.95 -6.66
CA ASP A 67 24.91 -4.56 -6.68
C ASP A 67 24.92 -6.09 -6.90
N SER A 68 23.76 -6.72 -7.11
CA SER A 68 23.65 -8.11 -7.55
C SER A 68 23.70 -8.20 -9.08
N ILE A 69 24.05 -9.37 -9.59
CA ILE A 69 23.93 -9.72 -11.02
C ILE A 69 22.78 -10.69 -11.30
N THR A 70 22.08 -11.13 -10.24
CA THR A 70 21.01 -12.11 -10.35
C THR A 70 19.67 -11.40 -10.42
N THR A 71 18.93 -11.63 -11.49
CA THR A 71 17.52 -11.25 -11.61
C THR A 71 16.72 -11.94 -10.52
N ILE A 72 16.03 -11.15 -9.70
CA ILE A 72 15.14 -11.66 -8.64
C ILE A 72 13.69 -11.74 -9.11
N ASP A 73 13.31 -10.92 -10.08
CA ASP A 73 11.98 -10.96 -10.69
C ASP A 73 11.98 -10.42 -12.13
N THR A 74 10.98 -10.82 -12.91
CA THR A 74 10.67 -10.29 -14.23
C THR A 74 9.19 -9.94 -14.26
N ILE A 75 8.89 -8.67 -14.11
CA ILE A 75 7.53 -8.16 -14.02
C ILE A 75 6.98 -7.96 -15.44
N TYR A 76 5.91 -8.66 -15.77
CA TYR A 76 5.18 -8.47 -17.03
C TYR A 76 4.15 -7.36 -16.87
N ILE A 77 4.26 -6.34 -17.74
CA ILE A 77 3.39 -5.17 -17.64
C ILE A 77 2.08 -5.39 -18.38
N TYR A 78 1.00 -4.96 -17.74
CA TYR A 78 -0.34 -5.03 -18.27
C TYR A 78 -1.06 -3.68 -18.18
N THR A 79 -2.12 -3.56 -18.98
CA THR A 79 -3.11 -2.50 -18.82
C THR A 79 -4.37 -3.08 -18.21
N ARG A 80 -4.99 -2.35 -17.27
CA ARG A 80 -6.29 -2.76 -16.73
C ARG A 80 -7.34 -2.73 -17.83
N GLN A 81 -8.32 -3.65 -17.80
CA GLN A 81 -9.38 -3.69 -18.83
C GLN A 81 -10.23 -2.42 -18.85
N GLU A 82 -10.59 -1.91 -17.67
CA GLU A 82 -11.41 -0.70 -17.51
C GLU A 82 -10.56 0.49 -17.05
N ARG A 83 -9.74 1.03 -17.96
CA ARG A 83 -8.93 2.23 -17.67
C ARG A 83 -9.82 3.45 -17.53
N SER A 84 -9.63 4.19 -16.43
CA SER A 84 -10.21 5.52 -16.29
C SER A 84 -9.64 6.47 -17.34
N LYS A 85 -10.30 7.63 -17.53
CA LYS A 85 -9.78 8.69 -18.40
C LYS A 85 -8.37 9.11 -17.97
N TYR A 86 -8.16 9.31 -16.67
CA TYR A 86 -6.88 9.68 -16.08
C TYR A 86 -5.79 8.62 -16.33
N ASP A 87 -6.13 7.34 -16.21
CA ASP A 87 -5.14 6.27 -16.47
C ASP A 87 -4.63 6.30 -17.91
N LYS A 88 -5.47 6.74 -18.86
CA LYS A 88 -5.10 6.88 -20.27
C LYS A 88 -4.27 8.14 -20.52
N GLU A 89 -4.70 9.26 -19.96
CA GLU A 89 -4.01 10.56 -20.09
C GLU A 89 -2.61 10.52 -19.45
N ASP A 90 -2.50 9.95 -18.25
CA ASP A 90 -1.25 9.83 -17.51
C ASP A 90 -0.37 8.67 -18.00
N GLN A 91 -0.84 7.89 -18.98
CA GLN A 91 -0.14 6.70 -19.50
C GLN A 91 0.24 5.71 -18.38
N LYS A 92 -0.73 5.31 -17.55
CA LYS A 92 -0.52 4.34 -16.47
C LYS A 92 -0.54 2.90 -16.96
N PHE A 93 0.50 2.17 -16.57
CA PHE A 93 0.66 0.73 -16.74
C PHE A 93 0.93 0.08 -15.38
N TRP A 94 0.61 -1.20 -15.27
CA TRP A 94 0.65 -1.92 -14.00
C TRP A 94 1.47 -3.19 -14.14
N GLY A 95 2.16 -3.55 -13.08
CA GLY A 95 2.89 -4.80 -12.96
C GLY A 95 2.64 -5.42 -11.59
N SER A 96 2.66 -6.75 -11.54
CA SER A 96 2.47 -7.52 -10.32
C SER A 96 3.72 -8.39 -10.15
N PRO A 97 4.60 -8.07 -9.20
CA PRO A 97 5.76 -8.90 -8.87
C PRO A 97 5.33 -10.27 -8.35
N ASP A 98 6.10 -11.30 -8.67
CA ASP A 98 5.89 -12.66 -8.14
C ASP A 98 6.69 -12.88 -6.84
N THR A 99 7.60 -11.96 -6.50
CA THR A 99 8.43 -12.02 -5.29
C THR A 99 8.02 -10.97 -4.25
N GLU A 100 8.14 -11.33 -2.98
CA GLU A 100 8.18 -10.36 -1.89
C GLU A 100 9.54 -9.63 -1.88
N PHE A 101 9.53 -8.35 -1.52
CA PHE A 101 10.74 -7.55 -1.35
C PHE A 101 11.11 -7.44 0.12
N ASN A 102 12.41 -7.31 0.40
CA ASN A 102 12.95 -7.07 1.74
C ASN A 102 13.22 -5.56 1.92
N VAL A 103 12.59 -4.92 2.91
CA VAL A 103 12.73 -3.47 3.15
C VAL A 103 14.15 -3.04 3.53
N ASN A 104 15.01 -3.96 3.99
CA ASN A 104 16.40 -3.65 4.35
C ASN A 104 17.34 -3.64 3.14
N HIS A 105 16.86 -4.02 1.97
CA HIS A 105 17.66 -4.10 0.74
C HIS A 105 17.33 -2.91 -0.16
N SER A 106 18.04 -2.79 -1.29
CA SER A 106 17.71 -1.83 -2.35
C SER A 106 17.54 -2.59 -3.65
N TYR A 107 16.70 -2.08 -4.55
CA TYR A 107 16.33 -2.77 -5.78
C TYR A 107 16.50 -1.88 -7.01
N GLU A 108 16.97 -2.47 -8.09
CA GLU A 108 17.13 -1.84 -9.39
C GLU A 108 16.08 -2.39 -10.35
N PHE A 109 15.25 -1.49 -10.88
CA PHE A 109 14.23 -1.76 -11.87
C PHE A 109 14.76 -1.35 -13.23
N TYR A 110 15.12 -2.35 -14.03
CA TYR A 110 15.59 -2.19 -15.39
C TYR A 110 14.41 -2.22 -16.34
N LEU A 111 14.16 -1.07 -16.95
CA LEU A 111 13.29 -0.90 -18.10
C LEU A 111 14.15 -0.88 -19.37
N GLU A 112 13.56 -0.78 -20.56
CA GLU A 112 14.33 -0.73 -21.82
C GLU A 112 15.36 0.43 -21.90
N SER A 113 15.33 1.39 -20.95
CA SER A 113 16.30 2.48 -20.83
C SER A 113 17.60 2.08 -20.10
N ASP A 114 18.74 2.62 -20.53
CA ASP A 114 20.09 2.30 -20.03
C ASP A 114 20.34 2.53 -18.52
N THR A 115 19.52 3.32 -17.82
CA THR A 115 19.72 3.60 -16.37
C THR A 115 18.53 3.08 -15.56
N PRO A 116 18.72 2.10 -14.65
CA PRO A 116 17.63 1.55 -13.86
C PRO A 116 17.07 2.58 -12.89
N TYR A 117 15.82 2.41 -12.48
CA TYR A 117 15.25 3.13 -11.34
C TYR A 117 15.65 2.42 -10.06
N VAL A 118 16.03 3.18 -9.04
CA VAL A 118 16.50 2.60 -7.77
C VAL A 118 15.43 2.80 -6.70
N LEU A 119 14.86 1.70 -6.21
CA LEU A 119 14.01 1.66 -5.02
C LEU A 119 14.90 1.42 -3.80
N ASP A 120 14.83 2.32 -2.83
CA ASP A 120 15.72 2.29 -1.66
C ASP A 120 15.05 2.91 -0.43
N ASN A 121 15.70 2.80 0.74
CA ASN A 121 15.27 3.40 2.01
C ASN A 121 13.81 3.06 2.37
N MET A 122 13.41 1.80 2.18
CA MET A 122 12.05 1.32 2.43
C MET A 122 11.79 1.16 3.92
N GLU A 123 10.56 1.44 4.35
CA GLU A 123 10.13 1.33 5.73
C GLU A 123 8.69 0.81 5.80
N MET A 124 8.48 -0.19 6.67
CA MET A 124 7.15 -0.63 7.06
C MET A 124 6.53 0.41 7.98
N ILE A 125 5.32 0.87 7.65
CA ILE A 125 4.58 1.82 8.46
C ILE A 125 3.22 1.25 8.85
N MET A 126 2.77 1.65 10.03
CA MET A 126 1.40 1.44 10.46
C MET A 126 0.50 2.52 9.85
N TRP A 127 -0.53 2.11 9.09
CA TRP A 127 -1.47 3.00 8.43
C TRP A 127 -2.88 2.88 9.01
N ALA A 128 -3.57 4.01 9.21
CA ALA A 128 -4.95 4.00 9.69
C ALA A 128 -5.93 3.60 8.57
N GLN A 129 -6.62 2.48 8.73
CA GLN A 129 -7.64 1.99 7.80
C GLN A 129 -9.04 2.24 8.38
N TYR A 130 -9.87 2.98 7.67
CA TYR A 130 -11.23 3.27 8.12
C TYR A 130 -12.23 2.44 7.32
N THR A 131 -13.02 1.62 8.00
CA THR A 131 -14.10 0.83 7.37
C THR A 131 -15.45 1.22 7.96
N MET A 132 -16.53 0.82 7.29
CA MET A 132 -17.90 0.96 7.82
C MET A 132 -18.10 0.23 9.16
N ALA A 133 -17.22 -0.71 9.50
CA ALA A 133 -17.25 -1.48 10.76
C ALA A 133 -16.38 -0.87 11.88
N GLY A 134 -15.64 0.21 11.61
CA GLY A 134 -14.79 0.90 12.59
C GLY A 134 -13.40 1.28 12.08
N GLU A 135 -12.60 1.83 12.98
CA GLU A 135 -11.18 2.12 12.79
C GLU A 135 -10.36 0.84 12.93
N GLY A 136 -9.49 0.59 11.96
CA GLY A 136 -8.48 -0.47 11.98
C GLY A 136 -7.11 0.09 11.59
N TRP A 137 -6.10 -0.78 11.66
CA TRP A 137 -4.73 -0.45 11.30
C TRP A 137 -4.20 -1.49 10.32
N GLY A 138 -3.59 -1.01 9.24
CA GLY A 138 -2.85 -1.80 8.27
C GLY A 138 -1.35 -1.69 8.51
N CYS A 139 -0.60 -2.67 8.01
CA CYS A 139 0.85 -2.61 7.92
C CYS A 139 1.23 -2.68 6.45
N GLU A 140 1.97 -1.69 5.97
CA GLU A 140 2.36 -1.57 4.57
C GLU A 140 3.77 -1.00 4.47
N MET A 141 4.48 -1.29 3.38
CA MET A 141 5.68 -0.52 3.04
C MET A 141 5.20 0.81 2.49
N GLY A 142 5.37 1.88 3.29
CA GLY A 142 4.72 3.16 3.00
C GLY A 142 5.67 4.35 2.97
N ASN A 143 6.91 4.21 3.44
CA ASN A 143 7.95 5.19 3.16
C ASN A 143 9.05 4.53 2.33
N PHE A 144 9.51 5.21 1.28
CA PHE A 144 10.58 4.73 0.42
C PHE A 144 11.16 5.87 -0.40
N THR A 145 12.21 5.56 -1.16
CA THR A 145 12.77 6.46 -2.16
C THR A 145 12.82 5.78 -3.52
N ILE A 146 12.53 6.54 -4.58
CA ILE A 146 12.81 6.16 -5.97
C ILE A 146 13.75 7.20 -6.55
N ASP A 147 14.94 6.81 -7.01
CA ASP A 147 15.97 7.72 -7.54
C ASP A 147 16.31 8.90 -6.57
N ASN A 148 16.28 8.64 -5.26
CA ASN A 148 16.43 9.62 -4.17
C ASN A 148 15.25 10.59 -3.96
N GLU A 149 14.16 10.48 -4.73
CA GLU A 149 12.91 11.18 -4.42
C GLU A 149 12.17 10.43 -3.30
N LYS A 150 11.76 11.14 -2.25
CA LYS A 150 11.14 10.55 -1.07
C LYS A 150 9.62 10.48 -1.21
N PHE A 151 9.08 9.30 -0.93
CA PHE A 151 7.66 9.03 -0.83
C PHE A 151 7.36 8.67 0.63
N GLU A 152 6.38 9.35 1.21
CA GLU A 152 5.96 9.12 2.58
C GLU A 152 4.48 8.83 2.60
N ARG A 153 4.09 7.81 3.38
CA ARG A 153 2.71 7.40 3.51
C ARG A 153 2.09 7.13 2.12
N GLN A 154 2.66 6.17 1.41
CA GLN A 154 2.15 5.72 0.12
C GLN A 154 2.25 4.20 0.00
N GLY A 155 1.10 3.50 0.06
CA GLY A 155 1.08 2.03 0.07
C GLY A 155 1.43 1.34 -1.25
N ASN A 156 1.28 2.02 -2.39
CA ASN A 156 1.66 1.46 -3.70
C ASN A 156 2.91 2.16 -4.24
N ILE A 157 3.76 1.41 -4.95
CA ILE A 157 4.95 1.94 -5.62
C ILE A 157 4.56 2.54 -6.97
N TYR A 158 4.99 3.78 -7.23
CA TYR A 158 4.76 4.47 -8.50
C TYR A 158 6.07 4.94 -9.11
N PHE A 159 6.48 4.32 -10.21
CA PHE A 159 7.57 4.80 -11.03
C PHE A 159 7.03 5.83 -12.03
N LYS A 160 7.48 7.08 -11.92
CA LYS A 160 7.22 8.15 -12.90
C LYS A 160 8.40 8.21 -13.86
N LYS A 161 8.13 8.24 -15.17
CA LYS A 161 9.19 8.42 -16.17
C LYS A 161 9.98 9.70 -15.88
N ARG A 162 11.31 9.60 -15.86
CA ARG A 162 12.20 10.75 -15.65
C ARG A 162 11.87 11.87 -16.64
N GLY A 163 11.62 13.07 -16.13
CA GLY A 163 11.26 14.24 -16.94
C GLY A 163 9.79 14.31 -17.38
N PHE A 164 8.97 13.29 -17.09
CA PHE A 164 7.53 13.37 -17.27
C PHE A 164 6.92 14.40 -16.32
N LYS A 165 5.97 15.17 -16.83
CA LYS A 165 5.18 16.12 -16.07
C LYS A 165 3.72 15.84 -16.34
N TYR A 166 2.91 15.88 -15.29
CA TYR A 166 1.47 15.87 -15.49
C TYR A 166 1.03 17.18 -16.14
N ASP A 167 -0.06 17.17 -16.89
CA ASP A 167 -0.59 18.38 -17.55
C ASP A 167 -0.99 19.49 -16.56
N TRP A 168 -1.09 19.17 -15.26
CA TRP A 168 -1.43 20.09 -14.18
C TRP A 168 -0.24 20.51 -13.29
N GLU A 169 0.98 20.05 -13.60
CA GLU A 169 2.25 20.50 -12.98
C GLU A 169 2.88 21.65 -13.77
#